data_AF-A0A257KZM9-F1
#
_entry.id   AF-A0A257KZM9-F1
#
_cell.length_a   1.000
_cell.length_b   1.000
_cell.length_c   1.000
_cell.angle_alpha   90.00
_cell.angle_beta   90.00
_cell.angle_gamma   90.00
#
_symmetry.space_group_name_H-M   'P 1'
#
loop_
_entity.id
_entity.type
_entity.pdbx_description
1 polymer ?
#
loop_
_entity_poly.entity_id
_entity_poly.type
_entity_poly.pdbx_seq_one_letter_code
_entity_poly.pdbx_strand_id
1 'polypeptide(L)'
;MSAQGGWAHRAAVAHAVYAPEVRHPVDVNVTVGSASEQRAQEEHLARWLGKRLDMPVKLFDLRPQGFELVGGRLLPDATGPSAQLMYQNGSGVRVTVYLRRPEAGADTAFRFQRDGELGLFYWVEDGFGCALVGKLPREQLLALADAVYRQVEAGIVPTPAASRPAS
;
A
#
# COMPACT_ATOMS: atom_id res chain seq x y z
N MET A 1 5.65 15.71 -19.18
CA MET A 1 4.56 15.22 -18.29
C MET A 1 5.22 14.71 -17.03
N SER A 2 5.01 15.38 -15.90
CA SER A 2 5.79 15.12 -14.68
C SER A 2 5.50 13.73 -14.12
N ALA A 3 6.55 12.96 -13.83
CA ALA A 3 6.49 11.58 -13.32
C ALA A 3 5.60 11.41 -12.07
N GLN A 4 5.44 12.47 -11.26
CA GLN A 4 4.63 12.47 -10.05
C GLN A 4 3.11 12.35 -10.32
N GLY A 5 2.60 12.88 -11.44
CA GLY A 5 1.17 12.80 -11.78
C GLY A 5 0.73 11.43 -12.30
N GLY A 6 1.67 10.65 -12.88
CA GLY A 6 1.36 9.35 -13.46
C GLY A 6 1.08 8.28 -12.42
N TRP A 7 1.73 8.37 -11.26
CA TRP A 7 1.63 7.35 -10.21
C TRP A 7 0.27 7.34 -9.51
N ALA A 8 -0.25 8.52 -9.17
CA ALA A 8 -1.43 8.64 -8.33
C ALA A 8 -2.64 8.23 -9.17
N HIS A 9 -2.62 8.63 -10.44
CA HIS A 9 -3.57 8.16 -11.42
C HIS A 9 -3.53 6.64 -11.60
N ARG A 10 -2.36 5.99 -11.66
CA ARG A 10 -2.28 4.52 -11.74
C ARG A 10 -2.86 3.83 -10.50
N ALA A 11 -2.59 4.37 -9.31
CA ALA A 11 -3.19 3.86 -8.08
C ALA A 11 -4.72 4.03 -8.09
N ALA A 12 -5.23 5.17 -8.57
CA ALA A 12 -6.66 5.42 -8.75
C ALA A 12 -7.31 4.44 -9.74
N VAL A 13 -6.69 4.24 -10.90
CA VAL A 13 -7.16 3.30 -11.93
C VAL A 13 -7.17 1.88 -11.39
N ALA A 14 -6.09 1.43 -10.74
CA ALA A 14 -6.04 0.11 -10.14
C ALA A 14 -7.13 -0.07 -9.08
N HIS A 15 -7.37 0.93 -8.23
CA HIS A 15 -8.46 0.88 -7.26
C HIS A 15 -9.81 0.74 -7.94
N ALA A 16 -10.11 1.58 -8.94
CA ALA A 16 -11.39 1.56 -9.64
C ALA A 16 -11.66 0.23 -10.35
N VAL A 17 -10.63 -0.42 -10.88
CA VAL A 17 -10.73 -1.72 -11.55
C VAL A 17 -11.05 -2.85 -10.57
N TYR A 18 -10.33 -2.92 -9.44
CA TYR A 18 -10.40 -4.10 -8.57
C TYR A 18 -11.32 -3.95 -7.36
N ALA A 19 -11.56 -2.74 -6.86
CA ALA A 19 -12.43 -2.52 -5.70
C ALA A 19 -13.86 -3.07 -5.87
N PRO A 20 -14.49 -3.10 -7.07
CA PRO A 20 -15.82 -3.70 -7.22
C PRO A 20 -15.85 -5.25 -7.26
N GLU A 21 -14.71 -5.93 -7.45
CA GLU A 21 -14.67 -7.39 -7.71
C GLU A 21 -14.95 -8.21 -6.44
N VAL A 22 -16.02 -9.01 -6.42
CA VAL A 22 -16.46 -9.71 -5.20
C VAL A 22 -15.87 -11.12 -5.09
N ARG A 23 -15.79 -11.87 -6.19
CA ARG A 23 -15.46 -13.30 -6.17
C ARG A 23 -13.97 -13.54 -6.09
N HIS A 24 -13.17 -12.72 -6.78
CA HIS A 24 -11.71 -12.81 -6.77
C HIS A 24 -11.06 -11.44 -6.56
N PRO A 25 -11.32 -10.79 -5.40
CA PRO A 25 -10.87 -9.41 -5.15
C PRO A 25 -9.35 -9.25 -5.25
N VAL A 26 -8.61 -10.32 -4.96
CA VAL A 26 -7.15 -10.34 -4.82
C VAL A 26 -6.59 -11.68 -5.29
N ASP A 27 -5.29 -11.72 -5.56
CA ASP A 27 -4.61 -12.95 -6.01
C ASP A 27 -4.33 -13.89 -4.83
N VAL A 28 -3.94 -13.31 -3.69
CA VAL A 28 -3.82 -14.00 -2.41
C VAL A 28 -4.84 -13.41 -1.45
N ASN A 29 -5.86 -14.19 -1.11
CA ASN A 29 -6.89 -13.84 -0.14
C ASN A 29 -6.47 -14.32 1.26
N VAL A 30 -6.68 -13.47 2.27
CA VAL A 30 -6.32 -13.76 3.67
C VAL A 30 -7.52 -13.86 4.60
N THR A 31 -8.75 -13.72 4.09
CA THR A 31 -9.99 -13.70 4.90
C THR A 31 -10.61 -15.09 5.11
N VAL A 32 -10.11 -16.11 4.40
CA VAL A 32 -10.67 -17.46 4.41
C VAL A 32 -9.82 -18.38 5.28
N GLY A 33 -10.49 -19.23 6.07
CA GLY A 33 -9.86 -20.21 6.95
C GLY A 33 -9.82 -19.77 8.42
N SER A 34 -9.27 -20.65 9.25
CA SER A 34 -8.98 -20.40 10.66
C SER A 34 -7.98 -19.26 10.86
N ALA A 35 -7.91 -18.68 12.06
CA ALA A 35 -6.99 -17.59 12.36
C ALA A 35 -5.50 -17.94 12.09
N SER A 36 -5.11 -19.21 12.26
CA SER A 36 -3.76 -19.67 11.91
C SER A 36 -3.53 -19.73 10.40
N GLU A 37 -4.54 -20.14 9.63
CA GLU A 37 -4.46 -20.16 8.17
C GLU A 37 -4.42 -18.73 7.62
N GLN A 38 -5.26 -17.83 8.13
CA GLN A 38 -5.25 -16.41 7.75
C GLN A 38 -3.87 -15.79 7.98
N ARG A 39 -3.25 -16.03 9.16
CA ARG A 39 -1.89 -15.57 9.45
C ARG A 39 -0.86 -16.15 8.49
N ALA A 40 -0.93 -17.45 8.19
CA ALA A 40 -0.04 -18.08 7.23
C ALA A 40 -0.21 -17.47 5.81
N GLN A 41 -1.43 -17.10 5.43
CA GLN A 41 -1.70 -16.42 4.15
C GLN A 41 -1.19 -14.98 4.14
N GLU A 42 -1.30 -14.24 5.24
CA GLU A 42 -0.67 -12.92 5.40
C GLU A 42 0.87 -13.00 5.25
N GLU A 43 1.50 -13.95 5.95
CA GLU A 43 2.94 -14.19 5.84
C GLU A 43 3.35 -14.62 4.42
N HIS A 44 2.52 -15.41 3.75
CA HIS A 44 2.72 -15.79 2.36
C HIS A 44 2.60 -14.57 1.43
N LEU A 45 1.54 -13.76 1.56
CA LEU A 45 1.29 -12.56 0.78
C LEU A 45 2.45 -11.57 0.88
N ALA A 46 2.91 -11.26 2.10
CA ALA A 46 4.01 -10.33 2.32
C ALA A 46 5.31 -10.81 1.67
N ARG A 47 5.67 -12.10 1.83
CA ARG A 47 6.87 -12.70 1.22
C ARG A 47 6.77 -12.75 -0.30
N TRP A 48 5.61 -13.14 -0.83
CA TRP A 48 5.39 -13.24 -2.27
C TRP A 48 5.50 -11.88 -2.95
N LEU A 49 4.79 -10.86 -2.43
CA LEU A 49 4.88 -9.51 -2.96
C LEU A 49 6.28 -8.93 -2.78
N GLY A 50 6.92 -9.13 -1.62
CA GLY A 50 8.28 -8.63 -1.39
C GLY A 50 9.30 -9.19 -2.38
N LYS A 51 9.22 -10.48 -2.68
CA LYS A 51 10.05 -11.11 -3.73
C LYS A 51 9.77 -10.53 -5.12
N ARG A 52 8.51 -10.21 -5.43
CA ARG A 52 8.13 -9.67 -6.75
C ARG A 52 8.54 -8.21 -6.92
N LEU A 53 8.43 -7.40 -5.88
CA LEU A 53 8.77 -5.98 -5.89
C LEU A 53 10.27 -5.73 -5.64
N ASP A 54 11.01 -6.76 -5.23
CA ASP A 54 12.43 -6.67 -4.83
C ASP A 54 12.64 -5.73 -3.63
N MET A 55 11.64 -5.60 -2.77
CA MET A 55 11.68 -4.76 -1.57
C MET A 55 10.88 -5.41 -0.44
N PRO A 56 11.23 -5.18 0.83
CA PRO A 56 10.40 -5.63 1.94
C PRO A 56 8.98 -5.07 1.81
N VAL A 57 7.98 -5.95 1.80
CA VAL A 57 6.56 -5.57 1.81
C VAL A 57 6.01 -5.82 3.20
N LYS A 58 5.41 -4.78 3.80
CA LYS A 58 4.66 -4.87 5.04
C LYS A 58 3.18 -4.88 4.74
N LEU A 59 2.43 -5.60 5.56
CA LEU A 59 0.98 -5.49 5.63
C LEU A 59 0.65 -4.52 6.76
N PHE A 60 -0.23 -3.56 6.50
CA PHE A 60 -0.60 -2.54 7.48
C PHE A 60 -1.80 -2.98 8.28
N ASP A 61 -1.74 -2.86 9.60
CA ASP A 61 -2.88 -3.05 10.47
C ASP A 61 -3.77 -1.80 10.45
N LEU A 62 -4.94 -1.92 9.82
CA LEU A 62 -5.94 -0.85 9.75
C LEU A 62 -7.21 -1.20 10.54
N ARG A 63 -7.17 -2.29 11.34
CA ARG A 63 -8.29 -2.69 12.20
C ARG A 63 -8.68 -1.60 13.19
N PRO A 64 -7.77 -0.80 13.79
CA PRO A 64 -8.14 0.33 14.63
C PRO A 64 -8.93 1.42 13.89
N GLN A 65 -8.85 1.49 12.57
CA GLN A 65 -9.66 2.37 11.71
C GLN A 65 -10.91 1.66 11.15
N GLY A 66 -11.15 0.41 11.54
CA GLY A 66 -12.29 -0.39 11.10
C GLY A 66 -12.14 -1.08 9.75
N PHE A 67 -10.90 -1.20 9.24
CA PHE A 67 -10.61 -1.83 7.95
C PHE A 67 -9.78 -3.10 8.14
N GLU A 68 -10.27 -4.22 7.63
CA GLU A 68 -9.59 -5.51 7.65
C GLU A 68 -8.90 -5.78 6.31
N LEU A 69 -7.77 -6.46 6.35
CA LEU A 69 -7.05 -6.86 5.14
C LEU A 69 -7.83 -7.96 4.42
N VAL A 70 -8.20 -7.72 3.16
CA VAL A 70 -8.78 -8.73 2.26
C VAL A 70 -7.70 -9.61 1.66
N GLY A 71 -6.55 -8.98 1.34
CA GLY A 71 -5.37 -9.64 0.80
C GLY A 71 -4.64 -8.71 -0.17
N GLY A 72 -3.97 -9.28 -1.17
CA GLY A 72 -3.25 -8.47 -2.15
C GLY A 72 -3.01 -9.12 -3.51
N ARG A 73 -2.58 -8.28 -4.45
CA ARG A 73 -2.34 -8.64 -5.84
C ARG A 73 -1.10 -7.97 -6.41
N LEU A 74 -0.53 -8.60 -7.42
CA LEU A 74 0.59 -8.05 -8.20
C LEU A 74 0.03 -7.29 -9.41
N LEU A 75 0.61 -6.16 -9.73
CA LEU A 75 0.19 -5.29 -10.83
C LEU A 75 1.40 -4.92 -11.71
N PRO A 76 1.22 -4.86 -13.04
CA PRO A 76 2.22 -4.25 -13.90
C PRO A 76 2.20 -2.72 -13.72
N ASP A 77 3.39 -2.11 -13.67
CA ASP A 77 3.58 -0.65 -13.72
C ASP A 77 4.62 -0.33 -14.82
N ALA A 78 4.67 0.92 -15.28
CA ALA A 78 5.55 1.41 -16.34
C ALA A 78 7.05 1.17 -16.05
N THR A 79 7.44 1.17 -14.77
CA THR A 79 8.84 1.06 -14.34
C THR A 79 9.15 -0.27 -13.65
N GLY A 80 8.23 -1.23 -13.65
CA GLY A 80 8.41 -2.52 -12.98
C GLY A 80 7.14 -3.02 -12.27
N PRO A 81 7.26 -4.06 -11.43
CA PRO A 81 6.13 -4.56 -10.66
C PRO A 81 5.68 -3.57 -9.59
N SER A 82 4.38 -3.50 -9.39
CA SER A 82 3.74 -2.86 -8.24
C SER A 82 2.83 -3.88 -7.55
N ALA A 83 2.40 -3.56 -6.34
CA ALA A 83 1.43 -4.35 -5.61
C ALA A 83 0.25 -3.50 -5.19
N GLN A 84 -0.89 -4.16 -4.97
CA GLN A 84 -2.04 -3.55 -4.33
C GLN A 84 -2.50 -4.44 -3.19
N LEU A 85 -2.52 -3.87 -1.99
CA LEU A 85 -3.20 -4.45 -0.83
C LEU A 85 -4.63 -3.91 -0.80
N MET A 86 -5.61 -4.78 -0.57
CA MET A 86 -7.01 -4.40 -0.48
C MET A 86 -7.50 -4.57 0.94
N TYR A 87 -8.23 -3.57 1.43
CA TYR A 87 -8.85 -3.57 2.74
C TYR A 87 -10.33 -3.29 2.61
N GLN A 88 -11.12 -3.82 3.55
CA GLN A 88 -12.57 -3.66 3.55
C GLN A 88 -13.06 -3.39 4.98
N ASN A 89 -14.03 -2.48 5.12
CA ASN A 89 -14.69 -2.26 6.40
C ASN A 89 -15.97 -3.11 6.54
N GLY A 90 -16.60 -3.04 7.71
CA GLY A 90 -17.84 -3.79 7.99
C GLY A 90 -19.04 -3.42 7.11
N SER A 91 -19.00 -2.29 6.39
CA SER A 91 -20.03 -1.90 5.42
C SER A 91 -19.74 -2.34 3.98
N GLY A 92 -18.63 -3.06 3.75
CA GLY A 92 -18.20 -3.48 2.42
C GLY A 92 -17.46 -2.41 1.62
N VAL A 93 -17.22 -1.22 2.19
CA VAL A 93 -16.42 -0.17 1.55
C VAL A 93 -14.97 -0.61 1.52
N ARG A 94 -14.35 -0.46 0.35
CA ARG A 94 -12.96 -0.87 0.12
C ARG A 94 -12.04 0.32 -0.01
N VAL A 95 -10.85 0.16 0.54
CA VAL A 95 -9.69 1.03 0.30
C VAL A 95 -8.53 0.16 -0.16
N THR A 96 -7.62 0.73 -0.93
CA THR A 96 -6.44 0.01 -1.41
C THR A 96 -5.18 0.77 -1.11
N VAL A 97 -4.12 0.04 -0.78
CA VAL A 97 -2.77 0.58 -0.65
C VAL A 97 -1.95 0.06 -1.83
N TYR A 98 -1.56 0.97 -2.70
CA TYR A 98 -0.70 0.71 -3.84
C TYR A 98 0.76 0.87 -3.43
N LEU A 99 1.59 -0.12 -3.75
CA LEU A 99 2.97 -0.23 -3.33
C LEU A 99 3.88 -0.37 -4.55
N ARG A 100 4.99 0.38 -4.60
CA ARG A 100 6.05 0.15 -5.59
C ARG A 100 7.41 0.63 -5.09
N ARG A 101 8.47 0.21 -5.79
CA ARG A 101 9.78 0.86 -5.69
C ARG A 101 9.68 2.28 -6.27
N PRO A 102 10.16 3.32 -5.56
CA PRO A 102 10.16 4.67 -6.09
C PRO A 102 11.20 4.82 -7.20
N GLU A 103 10.96 5.75 -8.12
CA GLU A 103 11.98 6.18 -9.08
C GLU A 103 13.10 6.95 -8.37
N ALA A 104 14.33 6.87 -8.90
CA ALA A 104 15.43 7.68 -8.38
C ALA A 104 15.11 9.17 -8.50
N GLY A 105 15.25 9.92 -7.41
CA GLY A 105 14.94 11.35 -7.36
C GLY A 105 13.45 11.68 -7.29
N ALA A 106 12.59 10.70 -6.96
CA ALA A 106 11.19 10.99 -6.64
C ALA A 106 11.09 11.90 -5.42
N ASP A 107 10.22 12.91 -5.52
CA ASP A 107 10.01 13.90 -4.47
C ASP A 107 9.29 13.27 -3.27
N THR A 108 9.91 13.37 -2.09
CA THR A 108 9.40 12.86 -0.83
C THR A 108 8.39 13.85 -0.27
N ALA A 109 7.13 13.71 -0.63
CA ALA A 109 6.07 14.59 -0.15
C ALA A 109 4.78 13.81 0.11
N PHE A 110 4.21 14.00 1.30
CA PHE A 110 2.88 13.53 1.64
C PHE A 110 1.84 14.45 1.01
N ARG A 111 1.14 13.96 -0.01
CA ARG A 111 0.23 14.76 -0.85
C ARG A 111 -1.15 14.14 -0.88
N PHE A 112 -2.16 15.02 -0.93
CA PHE A 112 -3.54 14.65 -1.19
C PHE A 112 -3.91 15.00 -2.63
N GLN A 113 -4.58 14.09 -3.31
CA GLN A 113 -5.18 14.30 -4.62
C GLN A 113 -6.59 13.70 -4.67
N ARG A 114 -7.37 14.16 -5.65
CA ARG A 114 -8.72 13.64 -5.92
C ARG A 114 -8.83 13.33 -7.42
N ASP A 115 -9.30 12.14 -7.73
CA ASP A 115 -9.56 11.66 -9.09
C ASP A 115 -11.04 11.24 -9.15
N GLY A 116 -11.88 12.12 -9.69
CA GLY A 116 -13.34 11.98 -9.61
C GLY A 116 -13.83 11.87 -8.17
N GLU A 117 -14.47 10.76 -7.83
CA GLU A 117 -14.97 10.47 -6.48
C GLU A 117 -13.91 9.84 -5.56
N LEU A 118 -12.76 9.40 -6.10
CA LEU A 118 -11.68 8.79 -5.34
C LEU A 118 -10.82 9.87 -4.69
N GLY A 119 -10.61 9.74 -3.38
CA GLY A 119 -9.53 10.45 -2.69
C GLY A 119 -8.27 9.59 -2.67
N LEU A 120 -7.12 10.25 -2.74
CA LEU A 120 -5.81 9.62 -2.70
C LEU A 120 -4.88 10.40 -1.78
N PHE A 121 -4.25 9.68 -0.84
CA PHE A 121 -3.03 10.16 -0.17
C PHE A 121 -1.86 9.37 -0.70
N TYR A 122 -0.76 10.05 -1.02
CA TYR A 122 0.41 9.38 -1.55
C TYR A 122 1.69 10.04 -1.08
N TRP A 123 2.73 9.24 -0.92
CA TRP A 123 4.04 9.66 -0.47
C TRP A 123 5.12 8.69 -0.93
N VAL A 124 6.35 9.20 -0.96
CA VAL A 124 7.56 8.44 -1.21
C VAL A 124 8.45 8.59 0.02
N GLU A 125 8.95 7.47 0.51
CA GLU A 125 10.00 7.38 1.53
C GLU A 125 11.21 6.65 0.93
N ASP A 126 12.37 6.76 1.58
CA ASP A 126 13.60 6.11 1.10
C ASP A 126 13.40 4.60 0.92
N GLY A 127 13.40 4.18 -0.35
CA GLY A 127 13.24 2.79 -0.75
C GLY A 127 11.81 2.32 -1.00
N PHE A 128 10.77 3.14 -0.73
CA PHE A 128 9.39 2.73 -0.92
C PHE A 128 8.42 3.86 -1.31
N GLY A 129 7.51 3.56 -2.23
CA GLY A 129 6.41 4.44 -2.59
C GLY A 129 5.03 3.85 -2.30
N CYS A 130 4.20 4.62 -1.57
CA CYS A 130 2.85 4.26 -1.14
C CYS A 130 1.76 5.22 -1.65
N ALA A 131 0.64 4.69 -2.13
CA ALA A 131 -0.59 5.47 -2.32
C ALA A 131 -1.80 4.76 -1.71
N LEU A 132 -2.52 5.44 -0.82
CA LEU A 132 -3.77 4.98 -0.22
C LEU A 132 -4.96 5.62 -0.96
N VAL A 133 -5.86 4.79 -1.46
CA VAL A 133 -6.96 5.18 -2.36
C VAL A 133 -8.29 4.65 -1.85
N GLY A 134 -9.33 5.48 -1.93
CA GLY A 134 -10.70 5.04 -1.66
C GLY A 134 -11.76 6.11 -1.88
N LYS A 135 -13.02 5.67 -2.00
CA LYS A 135 -14.20 6.54 -2.05
C LYS A 135 -14.65 6.90 -0.63
N LEU A 136 -13.84 7.68 0.09
CA LEU A 136 -14.09 8.10 1.46
C LEU A 136 -13.99 9.63 1.62
N PRO A 137 -14.60 10.22 2.67
CA PRO A 137 -14.29 11.57 3.10
C PRO A 137 -12.80 11.75 3.37
N ARG A 138 -12.27 12.94 3.05
CA ARG A 138 -10.82 13.22 3.16
C ARG A 138 -10.26 12.93 4.55
N GLU A 139 -11.00 13.23 5.61
CA GLU A 139 -10.56 13.02 7.00
C GLU A 139 -10.39 11.55 7.35
N GLN A 140 -11.33 10.69 6.93
CA GLN A 140 -11.20 9.25 7.14
C GLN A 140 -10.05 8.67 6.33
N LEU A 141 -9.89 9.13 5.09
CA LEU A 141 -8.77 8.72 4.25
C LEU A 141 -7.42 9.16 4.81
N LEU A 142 -7.36 10.37 5.41
CA LEU A 142 -6.18 10.88 6.09
C LEU A 142 -5.85 10.02 7.31
N ALA A 143 -6.84 9.68 8.14
CA ALA A 143 -6.63 8.82 9.30
C ALA A 143 -6.04 7.44 8.93
N LEU A 144 -6.50 6.87 7.82
CA LEU A 144 -5.94 5.64 7.26
C LEU A 144 -4.51 5.85 6.75
N ALA A 145 -4.27 6.92 5.98
CA ALA A 145 -2.95 7.23 5.44
C ALA A 145 -1.91 7.46 6.57
N ASP A 146 -2.29 8.18 7.63
CA ASP A 146 -1.44 8.40 8.81
C ASP A 146 -1.15 7.09 9.58
N ALA A 147 -2.10 6.16 9.59
CA ALA A 147 -1.90 4.84 10.20
C ALA A 147 -0.90 3.99 9.40
N VAL A 148 -1.00 4.02 8.06
CA VAL A 148 -0.01 3.38 7.18
C VAL A 148 1.35 4.05 7.34
N TYR A 149 1.41 5.38 7.30
CA TYR A 149 2.64 6.16 7.40
C TYR A 149 3.43 5.82 8.68
N ARG A 150 2.77 5.85 9.84
CA ARG A 150 3.40 5.53 11.14
C ARG A 150 3.93 4.09 11.21
N GLN A 151 3.24 3.12 10.58
CA GLN A 151 3.69 1.73 10.54
C GLN A 151 4.89 1.52 9.60
N VAL A 152 5.00 2.35 8.56
CA VAL A 152 6.20 2.40 7.71
C VAL A 152 7.38 2.86 8.57
N GLU A 153 7.28 4.02 9.22
CA GLU A 153 8.32 4.59 10.09
C GLU A 153 8.74 3.63 11.21
N ALA A 154 7.79 3.04 11.93
CA ALA A 154 8.07 2.19 13.09
C ALA A 154 8.88 0.91 12.77
N GLY A 155 8.87 0.47 11.51
CA GLY A 155 9.71 -0.66 11.09
C GLY A 155 10.83 -0.26 10.14
N ILE A 156 11.18 1.03 10.05
CA ILE A 156 12.47 1.52 9.55
C ILE A 156 13.31 1.78 10.79
N VAL A 157 13.74 0.71 11.50
CA VAL A 157 14.82 0.89 12.47
C VAL A 157 16.09 1.15 11.66
N PRO A 158 16.77 2.29 11.83
CA PRO A 158 18.00 2.56 11.07
C PRO A 158 19.04 1.52 11.46
N THR A 159 19.69 0.91 10.46
CA THR A 159 20.98 0.26 10.70
C THR A 159 21.91 1.31 11.31
N PRO A 160 22.58 1.05 12.45
CA PRO A 160 23.56 2.00 12.99
C PRO A 160 24.61 2.24 11.91
N ALA A 161 24.80 3.51 11.56
CA ALA A 161 25.78 3.91 10.55
C ALA A 161 27.14 3.29 10.89
N ALA A 162 27.72 2.58 9.92
CA ALA A 162 29.08 2.10 10.00
C ALA A 162 30.01 3.28 10.33
N SER A 163 30.76 3.11 11.41
CA SER A 163 31.74 4.04 11.93
C SER A 163 32.63 4.57 10.81
N ARG A 164 32.79 5.90 10.70
CA ARG A 164 33.89 6.48 9.93
C ARG A 164 35.21 5.92 10.49
N PRO A 165 36.17 5.50 9.65
CA PRO A 165 37.53 5.28 10.13
C PRO A 165 38.08 6.63 10.61
N ALA A 166 38.54 6.66 11.85
CA ALA A 166 39.31 7.77 12.39
C ALA A 166 40.60 7.94 11.58
N SER A 167 40.90 9.20 11.24
CA SER A 167 42.22 9.62 10.74
C SER A 167 43.24 9.66 11.88
#